data_AF-A0A357TJ31-F1
#
_entry.id   AF-A0A357TJ31-F1
#
_cell.length_a   1.000
_cell.length_b   1.000
_cell.length_c   1.000
_cell.angle_alpha   90.00
_cell.angle_beta   90.00
_cell.angle_gamma   90.00
#
_symmetry.space_group_name_H-M   'P 1'
#
loop_
_entity.id
_entity.type
_entity.pdbx_description
1 polymer ?
#
loop_
_entity_poly.entity_id
_entity_poly.type
_entity_poly.pdbx_seq_one_letter_code
_entity_poly.pdbx_strand_id
1 'polypeptide(L)'
;MLEAETADGWQKLDFPVGAPVGKTKTILVDLEGKLPANTTRLRLSMAFEIHWNRIALLEKTTLPNATEQHAAATDLHWHGYGAFENQPSHLPLTPIHAETTDKPNWRITPSGWVTRYGGVNELIKAKDNKLAIIAAGDELTLDFDATSLPTQPTDTTRHFFLFISGWDKDADFHVAQGWTVEPLPWHGMNHQIYGREPRPKLDDAWIKKYNTRWIGPRTFRKLNKLTQSKTK
;
A
#
# COMPACT_ATOMS: atom_id res chain seq x y z
N MET A 1 18.03 -8.20 13.99
CA MET A 1 17.91 -8.92 15.26
C MET A 1 17.97 -7.91 16.39
N LEU A 2 17.02 -7.98 17.33
CA LEU A 2 17.03 -7.13 18.52
C LEU A 2 17.51 -7.93 19.73
N GLU A 3 18.37 -7.32 20.52
CA GLU A 3 18.99 -7.92 21.71
C GLU A 3 18.88 -6.95 22.88
N ALA A 4 18.81 -7.49 24.10
CA ALA A 4 18.86 -6.74 25.35
C ALA A 4 20.13 -7.09 26.13
N GLU A 5 20.73 -6.10 26.80
CA GLU A 5 21.84 -6.34 27.71
C GLU A 5 21.33 -6.92 29.03
N THR A 6 21.97 -7.98 29.50
CA THR A 6 21.69 -8.67 30.76
C THR A 6 23.00 -8.89 31.54
N ALA A 7 22.92 -9.42 32.76
CA ALA A 7 24.10 -9.79 33.54
C ALA A 7 24.98 -10.83 32.84
N ASP A 8 24.38 -11.70 32.03
CA ASP A 8 25.06 -12.76 31.28
C ASP A 8 25.49 -12.31 29.87
N GLY A 9 25.36 -11.01 29.57
CA GLY A 9 25.69 -10.42 28.27
C GLY A 9 24.46 -10.14 27.40
N TRP A 10 24.66 -10.14 26.09
CA TRP A 10 23.60 -9.80 25.13
C TRP A 10 22.67 -10.99 24.88
N GLN A 11 21.39 -10.83 25.25
CA GLN A 11 20.36 -11.83 25.02
C GLN A 11 19.48 -11.43 23.84
N LYS A 12 19.28 -12.37 22.90
CA LYS A 12 18.36 -12.21 21.77
C LYS A 12 16.91 -12.15 22.25
N LEU A 13 16.15 -11.19 21.72
CA LEU A 13 14.71 -11.14 21.89
C LEU A 13 14.02 -11.92 20.75
N ASP A 14 13.09 -12.81 21.10
CA ASP A 14 12.48 -13.74 20.15
C ASP A 14 11.29 -13.13 19.41
N PHE A 15 11.58 -12.14 18.56
CA PHE A 15 10.60 -11.61 17.60
C PHE A 15 11.30 -10.96 16.39
N PRO A 16 10.66 -11.01 15.21
CA PRO A 16 11.20 -10.36 14.02
C PRO A 16 10.98 -8.84 14.10
N VAL A 17 12.07 -8.06 13.99
CA VAL A 17 12.00 -6.61 13.71
C VAL A 17 11.72 -6.35 12.23
N GLY A 18 12.18 -7.24 11.35
CA GLY A 18 12.18 -7.02 9.90
C GLY A 18 13.29 -6.08 9.46
N ALA A 19 13.25 -5.70 8.18
CA ALA A 19 14.10 -4.69 7.57
C ALA A 19 13.22 -3.76 6.73
N PRO A 20 13.53 -2.46 6.65
CA PRO A 20 12.78 -1.55 5.78
C PRO A 20 13.08 -1.92 4.32
N VAL A 21 12.03 -2.13 3.53
CA VAL A 21 12.15 -2.40 2.09
C VAL A 21 11.47 -1.28 1.31
N GLY A 22 12.18 -0.77 0.31
CA GLY A 22 11.70 0.29 -0.58
C GLY A 22 11.89 1.69 0.00
N LYS A 23 10.80 2.46 0.07
CA LYS A 23 10.78 3.86 0.53
C LYS A 23 10.85 3.96 2.07
N THR A 24 10.85 5.18 2.60
CA THR A 24 10.78 5.42 4.05
C THR A 24 9.66 4.61 4.70
N LYS A 25 10.03 3.77 5.67
CA LYS A 25 9.10 2.98 6.47
C LYS A 25 9.30 3.28 7.95
N THR A 26 8.20 3.28 8.69
CA THR A 26 8.24 3.17 10.14
C THR A 26 8.11 1.70 10.51
N ILE A 27 9.06 1.18 11.29
CA ILE A 27 8.99 -0.16 11.86
C ILE A 27 8.63 0.00 13.32
N LEU A 28 7.49 -0.57 13.71
CA LEU A 28 7.04 -0.58 15.11
C LEU A 28 7.25 -1.98 15.68
N VAL A 29 7.96 -2.03 16.80
CA VAL A 29 8.25 -3.26 17.53
C VAL A 29 7.57 -3.18 18.89
N ASP A 30 6.63 -4.09 19.15
CA ASP A 30 6.02 -4.20 20.46
C ASP A 30 6.99 -4.89 21.43
N LEU A 31 7.42 -4.18 22.47
CA LEU A 31 8.35 -4.65 23.50
C LEU A 31 7.64 -5.06 24.81
N GLU A 32 6.32 -4.86 24.91
CA GLU A 32 5.57 -5.12 26.14
C GLU A 32 5.68 -6.59 26.56
N GLY A 33 6.14 -6.83 27.79
CA GLY A 33 6.34 -8.17 28.33
C GLY A 33 7.47 -8.97 27.67
N LYS A 34 8.29 -8.34 26.81
CA LYS A 34 9.36 -9.04 26.05
C LYS A 34 10.78 -8.65 26.46
N LEU A 35 10.94 -7.68 27.35
CA LEU A 35 12.24 -7.25 27.85
C LEU A 35 12.58 -7.97 29.17
N PRO A 36 13.83 -8.42 29.37
CA PRO A 36 14.31 -8.84 30.68
C PRO A 36 14.12 -7.74 31.75
N ALA A 37 14.02 -8.15 33.01
CA ALA A 37 13.95 -7.20 34.11
C ALA A 37 15.21 -6.30 34.13
N ASN A 38 15.02 -5.01 34.39
CA ASN A 38 16.09 -4.01 34.46
C ASN A 38 16.90 -3.81 33.16
N THR A 39 16.36 -4.17 31.99
CA THR A 39 17.00 -3.84 30.71
C THR A 39 17.17 -2.33 30.56
N THR A 40 18.42 -1.89 30.36
CA THR A 40 18.76 -0.47 30.11
C THR A 40 19.40 -0.23 28.75
N ARG A 41 19.86 -1.29 28.07
CA ARG A 41 20.45 -1.21 26.73
C ARG A 41 19.84 -2.22 25.79
N LEU A 42 19.63 -1.75 24.57
CA LEU A 42 19.16 -2.53 23.44
C LEU A 42 20.19 -2.45 22.31
N ARG A 43 20.36 -3.55 21.58
CA ARG A 43 21.19 -3.61 20.38
C ARG A 43 20.37 -4.12 19.20
N LEU A 44 20.36 -3.35 18.11
CA LEU A 44 19.74 -3.72 16.85
C LEU A 44 20.83 -4.05 15.83
N SER A 45 20.94 -5.32 15.47
CA SER A 45 21.92 -5.83 14.51
C SER A 45 21.22 -6.18 13.19
N MET A 46 21.69 -5.68 12.05
CA MET A 46 21.13 -5.97 10.73
C MET A 46 22.19 -6.59 9.81
N ALA A 47 21.75 -7.41 8.86
CA ALA A 47 22.63 -8.02 7.85
C ALA A 47 23.02 -7.03 6.73
N PHE A 48 22.23 -5.97 6.56
CA PHE A 48 22.44 -4.94 5.56
C PHE A 48 22.82 -3.61 6.23
N GLU A 49 23.50 -2.75 5.49
CA GLU A 49 23.67 -1.35 5.87
C GLU A 49 22.32 -0.64 5.78
N ILE A 50 21.76 -0.30 6.93
CA ILE A 50 20.45 0.39 7.05
C ILE A 50 20.69 1.74 7.69
N HIS A 51 20.33 2.81 6.98
CA HIS A 51 20.37 4.17 7.50
C HIS A 51 19.06 4.48 8.24
N TRP A 52 19.17 4.79 9.53
CA TRP A 52 18.03 5.16 10.37
C TRP A 52 17.97 6.66 10.56
N ASN A 53 16.87 7.29 10.17
CA ASN A 53 16.63 8.71 10.49
C ASN A 53 16.36 8.92 12.00
N ARG A 54 15.67 7.96 12.64
CA ARG A 54 15.33 8.02 14.06
C ARG A 54 15.09 6.62 14.61
N ILE A 55 15.59 6.38 15.83
CA ILE A 55 15.21 5.25 16.68
C ILE A 55 14.67 5.86 17.98
N ALA A 56 13.52 5.39 18.45
CA ALA A 56 12.91 5.89 19.66
C ALA A 56 12.21 4.75 20.41
N LEU A 57 12.25 4.83 21.75
CA LEU A 57 11.39 4.07 22.63
C LEU A 57 10.13 4.88 22.90
N LEU A 58 8.98 4.20 22.91
CA LEU A 58 7.67 4.79 23.08
C LEU A 58 6.92 3.99 24.11
N GLU A 59 6.17 4.67 24.97
CA GLU A 59 5.22 4.03 25.85
C GLU A 59 3.90 3.84 25.11
N LYS A 60 3.25 2.69 25.33
CA LYS A 60 1.88 2.49 24.85
C LYS A 60 0.99 3.51 25.56
N THR A 61 0.18 4.20 24.78
CA THR A 61 -0.84 5.11 25.28
C THR A 61 -2.20 4.70 24.76
N THR A 62 -3.25 5.16 25.43
CA THR A 62 -4.62 4.97 24.94
C THR A 62 -4.76 5.70 23.61
N LEU A 63 -5.28 5.00 22.60
CA LEU A 63 -5.62 5.63 21.33
C LEU A 63 -6.66 6.74 21.57
N PRO A 64 -6.57 7.87 20.85
CA PRO A 64 -7.63 8.87 20.88
C PRO A 64 -8.92 8.26 20.33
N ASN A 65 -10.05 8.86 20.69
CA ASN A 65 -11.32 8.52 20.06
C ASN A 65 -11.20 8.71 18.55
N ALA A 66 -11.41 7.63 17.81
CA ALA A 66 -11.37 7.62 16.35
C ALA A 66 -12.78 7.35 15.81
N THR A 67 -13.12 8.03 14.72
CA THR A 67 -14.35 7.76 13.96
C THR A 67 -13.93 7.25 12.59
N GLU A 68 -14.41 6.07 12.22
CA GLU A 68 -14.20 5.55 10.88
C GLU A 68 -15.09 6.32 9.90
N GLN A 69 -14.48 6.83 8.84
CA GLN A 69 -15.17 7.55 7.78
C GLN A 69 -14.89 6.83 6.45
N HIS A 70 -15.95 6.48 5.74
CA HIS A 70 -15.83 5.94 4.39
C HIS A 70 -15.87 7.08 3.35
N ALA A 71 -15.20 6.84 2.21
CA ALA A 71 -15.28 7.73 1.06
C ALA A 71 -16.74 7.82 0.57
N ALA A 72 -17.25 9.04 0.45
CA ALA A 72 -18.59 9.33 -0.06
C ALA A 72 -18.65 9.10 -1.58
N ALA A 73 -17.60 9.48 -2.30
CA ALA A 73 -17.45 9.23 -3.73
C ALA A 73 -16.05 8.71 -4.04
N THR A 74 -15.94 7.99 -5.15
CA THR A 74 -14.69 7.47 -5.66
C THR A 74 -14.66 7.62 -7.17
N ASP A 75 -13.46 7.80 -7.73
CA ASP A 75 -13.28 7.79 -9.17
C ASP A 75 -11.94 7.13 -9.51
N LEU A 76 -12.00 5.95 -10.14
CA LEU A 76 -10.84 5.31 -10.73
C LEU A 76 -10.68 5.84 -12.15
N HIS A 77 -9.54 6.44 -12.47
CA HIS A 77 -9.30 7.00 -13.80
C HIS A 77 -7.82 6.92 -14.19
N TRP A 78 -7.53 7.28 -15.44
CA TRP A 78 -6.15 7.43 -15.90
C TRP A 78 -5.58 8.76 -15.42
N HIS A 79 -4.48 8.72 -14.65
CA HIS A 79 -3.75 9.89 -14.22
C HIS A 79 -2.41 10.04 -14.96
N GLY A 80 -1.75 8.91 -15.24
CA GLY A 80 -0.45 8.84 -15.88
C GLY A 80 0.67 8.47 -14.91
N TYR A 81 1.90 8.50 -15.40
CA TYR A 81 3.10 8.17 -14.63
C TYR A 81 3.71 9.45 -14.07
N GLY A 82 3.76 9.57 -12.75
CA GLY A 82 4.26 10.76 -12.07
C GLY A 82 5.75 11.01 -12.32
N ALA A 83 6.12 12.27 -12.52
CA ALA A 83 7.50 12.73 -12.42
C ALA A 83 7.99 12.59 -10.95
N PHE A 84 9.31 12.60 -10.78
CA PHE A 84 9.92 12.59 -9.45
C PHE A 84 10.63 13.92 -9.21
N GLU A 85 10.61 14.38 -7.96
CA GLU A 85 11.46 15.49 -7.54
C GLU A 85 12.94 15.17 -7.78
N ASN A 86 13.71 16.18 -8.19
CA ASN A 86 15.16 16.07 -8.33
C ASN A 86 15.84 16.14 -6.96
N GLN A 87 15.84 15.02 -6.24
CA GLN A 87 16.45 14.87 -4.91
C GLN A 87 17.79 14.13 -5.00
N PRO A 88 18.70 14.30 -4.02
CA PRO A 88 19.89 13.47 -3.88
C PRO A 88 19.57 11.97 -3.95
N SER A 89 20.44 11.18 -4.58
CA SER A 89 20.22 9.75 -4.85
C SER A 89 20.04 8.86 -3.61
N HIS A 90 20.43 9.34 -2.44
CA HIS A 90 20.27 8.64 -1.16
C HIS A 90 18.90 8.88 -0.51
N LEU A 91 18.07 9.77 -1.05
CA LEU A 91 16.71 10.00 -0.59
C LEU A 91 15.70 9.14 -1.38
N PRO A 92 14.55 8.82 -0.79
CA PRO A 92 13.48 8.10 -1.50
C PRO A 92 12.95 8.89 -2.71
N LEU A 93 12.47 8.16 -3.72
CA LEU A 93 11.75 8.75 -4.84
C LEU A 93 10.44 9.42 -4.36
N THR A 94 10.36 10.75 -4.52
CA THR A 94 9.19 11.58 -4.18
C THR A 94 8.43 11.95 -5.46
N PRO A 95 7.22 11.41 -5.69
CA PRO A 95 6.43 11.73 -6.88
C PRO A 95 5.83 13.13 -6.80
N ILE A 96 5.80 13.85 -7.93
CA ILE A 96 5.11 15.13 -8.08
C ILE A 96 3.73 14.83 -8.68
N HIS A 97 2.69 14.92 -7.86
CA HIS A 97 1.33 14.54 -8.26
C HIS A 97 0.84 15.27 -9.52
N ALA A 98 1.05 16.60 -9.58
CA ALA A 98 0.56 17.42 -10.69
C ALA A 98 1.33 17.23 -12.01
N GLU A 99 2.47 16.54 -12.01
CA GLU A 99 3.33 16.36 -13.18
C GLU A 99 3.32 14.90 -13.62
N THR A 100 2.52 14.59 -14.65
CA THR A 100 2.44 13.24 -15.20
C THR A 100 2.86 13.15 -16.66
N THR A 101 3.29 11.96 -17.05
CA THR A 101 3.53 11.58 -18.43
C THR A 101 2.73 10.34 -18.77
N ASP A 102 2.31 10.24 -20.03
CA ASP A 102 1.68 9.02 -20.55
C ASP A 102 2.71 7.94 -20.90
N LYS A 103 4.02 8.21 -20.69
CA LYS A 103 5.11 7.28 -20.99
C LYS A 103 5.72 6.70 -19.69
N PRO A 104 5.60 5.38 -19.47
CA PRO A 104 6.23 4.73 -18.33
C PRO A 104 7.76 4.63 -18.50
N ASN A 105 8.48 4.58 -17.39
CA ASN A 105 9.92 4.30 -17.35
C ASN A 105 10.25 2.80 -17.20
N TRP A 106 9.24 1.93 -17.08
CA TRP A 106 9.39 0.47 -17.12
C TRP A 106 8.70 -0.15 -18.35
N ARG A 107 9.07 -1.40 -18.68
CA ARG A 107 8.64 -2.08 -19.93
C ARG A 107 7.48 -3.04 -19.76
N ILE A 108 7.30 -3.60 -18.56
CA ILE A 108 6.35 -4.67 -18.29
C ILE A 108 5.46 -4.32 -17.09
N THR A 109 4.22 -4.78 -17.12
CA THR A 109 3.26 -4.64 -16.02
C THR A 109 2.46 -5.94 -15.94
N PRO A 110 1.93 -6.33 -14.77
CA PRO A 110 1.07 -7.50 -14.67
C PRO A 110 -0.09 -7.40 -15.66
N SER A 111 -0.24 -8.41 -16.52
CA SER A 111 -1.29 -8.44 -17.55
C SER A 111 -2.56 -9.12 -17.06
N GLY A 112 -3.72 -8.61 -17.45
CA GLY A 112 -5.00 -9.22 -17.07
C GLY A 112 -6.17 -8.24 -17.08
N TRP A 113 -7.31 -8.72 -16.61
CA TRP A 113 -8.50 -7.93 -16.41
C TRP A 113 -8.42 -7.14 -15.12
N VAL A 114 -8.61 -5.83 -15.23
CA VAL A 114 -8.56 -4.88 -14.11
C VAL A 114 -9.84 -4.06 -14.06
N THR A 115 -10.02 -3.35 -12.96
CA THR A 115 -11.23 -2.57 -12.71
C THR A 115 -11.42 -1.48 -13.77
N ARG A 116 -12.66 -1.34 -14.23
CA ARG A 116 -13.10 -0.28 -15.14
C ARG A 116 -12.98 1.09 -14.47
N TYR A 117 -12.82 2.13 -15.27
CA TYR A 117 -12.85 3.50 -14.75
C TYR A 117 -14.24 3.91 -14.24
N GLY A 118 -14.26 4.93 -13.39
CA GLY A 118 -15.43 5.46 -12.70
C GLY A 118 -15.53 5.02 -11.24
N GLY A 119 -16.73 5.15 -10.67
CA GLY A 119 -16.98 4.86 -9.26
C GLY A 119 -16.82 3.39 -8.87
N VAL A 120 -16.10 3.17 -7.77
CA VAL A 120 -15.74 1.88 -7.18
C VAL A 120 -16.08 1.77 -5.69
N ASN A 121 -16.94 2.65 -5.15
CA ASN A 121 -17.33 2.67 -3.73
C ASN A 121 -17.72 1.27 -3.20
N GLU A 122 -18.48 0.49 -3.99
CA GLU A 122 -18.90 -0.86 -3.61
C GLU A 122 -17.73 -1.83 -3.36
N LEU A 123 -16.59 -1.65 -4.04
CA LEU A 123 -15.42 -2.52 -3.95
C LEU A 123 -14.53 -2.21 -2.73
N ILE A 124 -14.56 -0.96 -2.25
CA ILE A 124 -13.64 -0.49 -1.19
C ILE A 124 -14.34 -0.17 0.13
N LYS A 125 -15.67 -0.29 0.19
CA LYS A 125 -16.45 0.02 1.40
C LYS A 125 -16.15 -0.86 2.60
N ALA A 126 -15.58 -2.06 2.40
CA ALA A 126 -15.33 -3.03 3.44
C ALA A 126 -14.17 -3.96 3.08
N LYS A 127 -13.60 -4.63 4.08
CA LYS A 127 -12.55 -5.66 3.91
C LYS A 127 -13.15 -7.03 3.58
N ASP A 128 -13.96 -7.10 2.52
CA ASP A 128 -14.76 -8.29 2.17
C ASP A 128 -14.21 -9.08 0.97
N ASN A 129 -12.90 -8.96 0.72
CA ASN A 129 -12.18 -9.61 -0.41
C ASN A 129 -12.61 -9.15 -1.81
N LYS A 130 -13.42 -8.10 -1.92
CA LYS A 130 -13.59 -7.33 -3.15
C LYS A 130 -12.40 -6.39 -3.32
N LEU A 131 -11.99 -6.16 -4.57
CA LEU A 131 -10.80 -5.37 -4.87
C LEU A 131 -11.09 -4.37 -5.97
N ALA A 132 -10.76 -3.09 -5.74
CA ALA A 132 -10.48 -2.19 -6.84
C ALA A 132 -9.06 -2.49 -7.35
N ILE A 133 -8.94 -3.05 -8.55
CA ILE A 133 -7.65 -3.37 -9.18
C ILE A 133 -7.18 -2.12 -9.93
N ILE A 134 -6.27 -1.40 -9.30
CA ILE A 134 -5.64 -0.18 -9.81
C ILE A 134 -4.42 -0.61 -10.64
N ALA A 135 -4.43 -0.34 -11.94
CA ALA A 135 -3.36 -0.70 -12.85
C ALA A 135 -2.29 0.41 -12.92
N ALA A 136 -1.15 0.09 -13.54
CA ALA A 136 -0.06 1.03 -13.74
C ALA A 136 -0.50 2.28 -14.53
N GLY A 137 -0.40 3.46 -13.89
CA GLY A 137 -0.80 4.76 -14.45
C GLY A 137 -2.22 5.19 -14.10
N ASP A 138 -2.98 4.34 -13.42
CA ASP A 138 -4.27 4.72 -12.86
C ASP A 138 -4.12 5.49 -11.54
N GLU A 139 -5.15 6.26 -11.22
CA GLU A 139 -5.37 6.87 -9.91
C GLU A 139 -6.78 6.55 -9.43
N LEU A 140 -6.92 6.34 -8.12
CA LEU A 140 -8.21 6.27 -7.44
C LEU A 140 -8.35 7.48 -6.52
N THR A 141 -9.18 8.44 -6.89
CA THR A 141 -9.53 9.56 -6.02
C THR A 141 -10.59 9.14 -5.01
N LEU A 142 -10.44 9.62 -3.77
CA LEU A 142 -11.36 9.37 -2.65
C LEU A 142 -11.88 10.73 -2.14
N ASP A 143 -13.19 10.94 -2.23
CA ASP A 143 -13.84 12.13 -1.69
C ASP A 143 -14.54 11.79 -0.38
N PHE A 144 -14.29 12.60 0.65
CA PHE A 144 -14.89 12.46 1.97
C PHE A 144 -15.84 13.63 2.22
N ASP A 145 -17.07 13.33 2.64
CA ASP A 145 -18.06 14.35 2.96
C ASP A 145 -17.70 15.04 4.30
N ALA A 146 -17.19 16.26 4.21
CA ALA A 146 -16.82 17.06 5.38
C ALA A 146 -18.01 17.33 6.32
N THR A 147 -19.24 17.33 5.82
CA THR A 147 -20.44 17.55 6.64
C THR A 147 -20.80 16.34 7.50
N SER A 148 -20.29 15.15 7.14
CA SER A 148 -20.48 13.91 7.91
C SER A 148 -19.49 13.75 9.07
N LEU A 149 -18.48 14.62 9.16
CA LEU A 149 -17.50 14.56 10.23
C LEU A 149 -18.13 14.93 11.58
N PRO A 150 -17.75 14.26 12.69
CA PRO A 150 -18.24 14.62 14.01
C PRO A 150 -17.84 16.07 14.36
N THR A 151 -18.55 16.70 15.30
CA THR A 151 -18.14 18.02 15.82
C THR A 151 -16.80 17.91 16.52
N GLN A 152 -15.89 18.86 16.24
CA GLN A 152 -14.59 18.90 16.92
C GLN A 152 -14.76 19.49 18.32
N PRO A 153 -14.30 18.81 19.39
CA PRO A 153 -14.30 19.41 20.72
C PRO A 153 -13.40 20.65 20.78
N THR A 154 -13.76 21.61 21.62
CA THR A 154 -12.96 22.82 21.88
C THR A 154 -11.54 22.46 22.31
N ASP A 155 -10.56 23.24 21.88
CA ASP A 155 -9.13 23.09 22.20
C ASP A 155 -8.51 21.73 21.81
N THR A 156 -9.08 21.03 20.83
CA THR A 156 -8.50 19.80 20.27
C THR A 156 -7.99 20.01 18.86
N THR A 157 -7.07 19.17 18.40
CA THR A 157 -6.61 19.09 17.01
C THR A 157 -7.17 17.84 16.35
N ARG A 158 -7.82 17.99 15.19
CA ARG A 158 -8.28 16.87 14.37
C ARG A 158 -7.15 16.36 13.48
N HIS A 159 -6.89 15.06 13.56
CA HIS A 159 -5.97 14.36 12.67
C HIS A 159 -6.75 13.42 11.76
N PHE A 160 -6.26 13.23 10.53
CA PHE A 160 -6.80 12.26 9.59
C PHE A 160 -5.78 11.16 9.34
N PHE A 161 -6.25 9.93 9.28
CA PHE A 161 -5.42 8.77 8.99
C PHE A 161 -6.09 7.95 7.89
N LEU A 162 -5.42 7.81 6.75
CA LEU A 162 -5.89 6.98 5.64
C LEU A 162 -5.50 5.53 5.91
N PHE A 163 -6.49 4.70 6.23
CA PHE A 163 -6.32 3.26 6.36
C PHE A 163 -6.67 2.57 5.04
N ILE A 164 -5.75 1.78 4.49
CA ILE A 164 -5.96 0.99 3.26
C ILE A 164 -5.69 -0.48 3.57
N SER A 165 -6.60 -1.36 3.13
CA SER A 165 -6.40 -2.82 3.11
C SER A 165 -6.22 -3.26 1.66
N GLY A 166 -5.04 -3.76 1.30
CA GLY A 166 -4.76 -4.11 -0.07
C GLY A 166 -3.46 -4.89 -0.24
N TRP A 167 -3.19 -5.22 -1.50
CA TRP A 167 -1.99 -5.91 -1.94
C TRP A 167 -1.34 -5.11 -3.04
N ASP A 168 -0.02 -5.22 -3.11
CA ASP A 168 0.78 -4.67 -4.18
C ASP A 168 1.41 -5.84 -4.96
N LYS A 169 1.41 -5.74 -6.29
CA LYS A 169 1.98 -6.76 -7.17
C LYS A 169 2.87 -6.10 -8.21
N ASP A 170 4.17 -6.25 -7.98
CA ASP A 170 5.20 -5.80 -8.90
C ASP A 170 5.40 -6.77 -10.07
N ALA A 171 5.99 -6.25 -11.15
CA ALA A 171 6.48 -7.06 -12.27
C ALA A 171 7.98 -7.37 -12.15
N ASP A 172 8.53 -7.37 -10.93
CA ASP A 172 9.91 -7.78 -10.68
C ASP A 172 10.11 -9.28 -10.93
N PHE A 173 11.33 -9.66 -11.33
CA PHE A 173 11.66 -11.03 -11.68
C PHE A 173 11.63 -12.00 -10.50
N HIS A 174 11.69 -11.51 -9.26
CA HIS A 174 11.51 -12.32 -8.05
C HIS A 174 10.04 -12.44 -7.61
N VAL A 175 9.11 -11.74 -8.27
CA VAL A 175 7.68 -11.81 -7.93
C VAL A 175 7.07 -13.02 -8.61
N ALA A 176 6.56 -13.96 -7.80
CA ALA A 176 5.80 -15.09 -8.28
C ALA A 176 4.62 -14.60 -9.14
N GLN A 177 4.60 -15.01 -10.41
CA GLN A 177 3.57 -14.62 -11.38
C GLN A 177 3.44 -13.09 -11.57
N GLY A 178 4.54 -12.33 -11.42
CA GLY A 178 4.58 -10.87 -11.62
C GLY A 178 4.22 -10.39 -13.05
N TRP A 179 4.02 -11.32 -13.99
CA TRP A 179 3.60 -11.03 -15.37
C TRP A 179 2.08 -11.04 -15.58
N THR A 180 1.29 -11.45 -14.57
CA THR A 180 -0.17 -11.56 -14.65
C THR A 180 -0.85 -10.94 -13.43
N VAL A 181 -2.03 -10.36 -13.60
CA VAL A 181 -2.86 -9.82 -12.50
C VAL A 181 -3.30 -10.97 -11.58
N GLU A 182 -3.74 -12.07 -12.17
CA GLU A 182 -4.14 -13.27 -11.44
C GLU A 182 -2.93 -14.00 -10.83
N PRO A 183 -3.13 -14.79 -9.77
CA PRO A 183 -4.37 -15.00 -9.02
C PRO A 183 -4.69 -13.82 -8.09
N LEU A 184 -5.95 -13.43 -8.00
CA LEU A 184 -6.37 -12.38 -7.05
C LEU A 184 -6.15 -12.81 -5.60
N PRO A 185 -5.55 -11.95 -4.75
CA PRO A 185 -5.35 -12.25 -3.35
C PRO A 185 -6.67 -12.22 -2.56
N TRP A 186 -6.64 -12.77 -1.34
CA TRP A 186 -7.70 -12.66 -0.35
C TRP A 186 -7.10 -12.62 1.05
N HIS A 187 -7.85 -12.08 2.01
CA HIS A 187 -7.44 -12.08 3.42
C HIS A 187 -7.38 -13.52 3.93
N GLY A 188 -6.25 -13.89 4.55
CA GLY A 188 -5.99 -15.26 5.02
C GLY A 188 -5.23 -16.14 4.04
N MET A 189 -4.95 -15.67 2.81
CA MET A 189 -4.09 -16.37 1.86
C MET A 189 -2.66 -16.53 2.40
N ASN A 190 -2.06 -17.70 2.19
CA ASN A 190 -0.66 -17.95 2.54
C ASN A 190 0.27 -17.40 1.44
N HIS A 191 0.90 -16.27 1.73
CA HIS A 191 1.80 -15.60 0.80
C HIS A 191 3.02 -16.44 0.37
N GLN A 192 3.45 -17.44 1.15
CA GLN A 192 4.58 -18.31 0.81
C GLN A 192 4.27 -19.32 -0.30
N ILE A 193 2.99 -19.58 -0.55
CA ILE A 193 2.52 -20.53 -1.58
C ILE A 193 1.55 -19.86 -2.56
N TYR A 194 1.72 -18.55 -2.77
CA TYR A 194 0.90 -17.76 -3.69
C TYR A 194 0.78 -18.43 -5.07
N GLY A 195 -0.47 -18.55 -5.55
CA GLY A 195 -0.83 -19.22 -6.80
C GLY A 195 -0.77 -20.74 -6.81
N ARG A 196 -0.42 -21.37 -5.68
CA ARG A 196 -0.57 -22.82 -5.46
C ARG A 196 -1.72 -23.15 -4.52
N GLU A 197 -2.05 -22.24 -3.61
CA GLU A 197 -3.22 -22.36 -2.74
C GLU A 197 -4.52 -22.15 -3.53
N PRO A 198 -5.50 -23.06 -3.42
CA PRO A 198 -6.82 -22.86 -4.02
C PRO A 198 -7.53 -21.66 -3.39
N ARG A 199 -8.04 -20.75 -4.22
CA ARG A 199 -8.89 -19.64 -3.74
C ARG A 199 -10.17 -20.21 -3.11
N PRO A 200 -10.56 -19.78 -1.89
CA PRO A 200 -11.81 -20.22 -1.28
C PRO A 200 -13.02 -19.75 -2.10
N LYS A 201 -14.17 -20.39 -1.88
CA LYS A 201 -15.43 -19.97 -2.52
C LYS A 201 -15.89 -18.64 -1.94
N LEU A 202 -15.63 -17.55 -2.67
CA LEU A 202 -16.04 -16.19 -2.33
C LEU A 202 -17.14 -15.72 -3.30
N ASP A 203 -17.87 -14.66 -2.92
CA ASP A 203 -18.76 -13.97 -3.86
C ASP A 203 -17.92 -13.16 -4.84
N ASP A 204 -17.63 -13.75 -6.00
CA ASP A 204 -16.83 -13.15 -7.05
C ASP A 204 -17.69 -12.51 -8.17
N ALA A 205 -18.98 -12.26 -7.93
CA ALA A 205 -19.85 -11.58 -8.91
C ALA A 205 -19.35 -10.18 -9.29
N TRP A 206 -18.65 -9.52 -8.36
CA TRP A 206 -18.01 -8.23 -8.57
C TRP A 206 -16.93 -8.27 -9.66
N ILE A 207 -16.20 -9.39 -9.83
CA ILE A 207 -15.13 -9.51 -10.83
C ILE A 207 -15.72 -9.27 -12.22
N LYS A 208 -16.83 -9.95 -12.54
CA LYS A 208 -17.51 -9.77 -13.84
C LYS A 208 -18.11 -8.37 -13.99
N LYS A 209 -18.63 -7.80 -12.90
CA LYS A 209 -19.24 -6.45 -12.91
C LYS A 209 -18.19 -5.35 -13.12
N TYR A 210 -17.00 -5.48 -12.52
CA TYR A 210 -16.01 -4.41 -12.43
C TYR A 210 -14.75 -4.61 -13.27
N ASN A 211 -14.24 -5.83 -13.41
CA ASN A 211 -12.96 -6.08 -14.09
C ASN A 211 -13.15 -6.23 -15.60
N THR A 212 -13.50 -5.14 -16.27
CA THR A 212 -13.85 -5.13 -17.70
C THR A 212 -12.85 -4.38 -18.57
N ARG A 213 -11.70 -3.96 -18.02
CA ARG A 213 -10.61 -3.32 -18.76
C ARG A 213 -9.44 -4.30 -18.84
N TRP A 214 -8.90 -4.51 -20.04
CA TRP A 214 -7.74 -5.38 -20.25
C TRP A 214 -6.43 -4.59 -20.24
N ILE A 215 -5.45 -5.08 -19.50
CA ILE A 215 -4.06 -4.61 -19.53
C ILE A 215 -3.18 -5.73 -20.12
N GLY A 216 -2.49 -5.44 -21.21
CA GLY A 216 -1.50 -6.35 -21.78
C GLY A 216 -0.16 -6.37 -21.04
N PRO A 217 0.76 -7.29 -21.40
CA PRO A 217 1.99 -7.56 -20.65
C PRO A 217 3.08 -6.51 -20.82
N ARG A 218 2.92 -5.59 -21.77
CA ARG A 218 3.81 -4.46 -21.97
C ARG A 218 3.13 -3.21 -21.47
N THR A 219 3.93 -2.30 -20.94
CA THR A 219 3.41 -1.00 -20.56
C THR A 219 2.84 -0.26 -21.75
N PHE A 220 1.63 0.28 -21.59
CA PHE A 220 0.97 1.03 -22.65
C PHE A 220 1.31 2.50 -22.48
N ARG A 221 1.74 3.11 -23.59
CA ARG A 221 1.70 4.56 -23.70
C ARG A 221 0.28 4.94 -24.09
N LYS A 222 -0.36 5.82 -23.33
CA LYS A 222 -1.59 6.45 -23.80
C LYS A 222 -1.21 7.37 -24.97
N LEU A 223 -1.72 7.04 -26.15
CA LEU A 223 -1.68 7.94 -27.29
C LEU A 223 -2.88 8.88 -27.13
N ASN A 224 -2.69 10.18 -27.40
CA ASN A 224 -3.73 11.20 -27.25
C ASN A 224 -5.08 10.70 -27.77
N LYS A 225 -6.18 11.07 -27.06
CA LYS A 225 -7.57 10.73 -27.41
C LYS A 225 -7.72 10.75 -28.94
N LEU A 226 -8.12 9.62 -29.52
CA LEU A 226 -8.75 9.61 -30.84
C LEU A 226 -10.07 10.37 -30.67
N THR A 227 -10.00 11.70 -30.63
CA THR A 227 -11.17 12.55 -30.76
C THR A 227 -11.63 12.35 -32.20
N GLN A 228 -12.54 11.39 -32.40
CA GLN A 228 -13.36 11.42 -33.60
C GLN A 228 -14.21 12.68 -33.49
N SER A 229 -13.70 13.77 -34.07
CA SER A 229 -14.53 14.88 -34.51
C SER A 229 -15.58 14.27 -35.44
N LYS A 230 -16.79 14.03 -34.92
CA LYS A 230 -17.97 13.96 -35.78
C LYS A 230 -18.20 15.38 -36.28
N THR A 231 -17.59 15.69 -37.41
CA THR A 231 -17.97 16.86 -38.19
C THR A 231 -19.43 16.64 -38.61
N LYS A 232 -20.30 17.56 -38.19
CA LYS A 232 -21.69 17.66 -38.64
C LYS A 232 -21.72 18.19 -40.08
#